data_AF-A0A9D6F8S9-F1
#
_entry.id   AF-A0A9D6F8S9-F1
#
_cell.length_a   1.000
_cell.length_b   1.000
_cell.length_c   1.000
_cell.angle_alpha   90.00
_cell.angle_beta   90.00
_cell.angle_gamma   90.00
#
_symmetry.space_group_name_H-M   'P 1'
#
loop_
_entity.id
_entity.type
_entity.pdbx_description
1 polymer ?
#
loop_
_entity_poly.entity_id
_entity_poly.type
_entity_poly.pdbx_seq_one_letter_code
_entity_poly.pdbx_strand_id
1 'polypeptide(L)'
;MPNRVARFAMVVLLGLFPKVSETAQGQEKISGLFQVFVKSKNPKLLPDQKTILAVDQIHDKIFVVNLHYPKSLLVGSRRDKQIELPFIAFMANGKAIRVTLKGVLVDKMLEGSIDHKEVTGWWTGKSASTAWYCGNHNPAHVAFALDEIAECTKKYGCKGWRQVSASEVAAFIKSKGKKAIPPR
;
A
#
# COMPACT_ATOMS: atom_id res chain seq x y z
N MET A 1 41.84 -42.07 23.27
CA MET A 1 41.94 -41.03 22.23
C MET A 1 40.71 -40.13 22.31
N PRO A 2 40.79 -38.96 22.97
CA PRO A 2 39.72 -37.98 23.03
C PRO A 2 39.95 -36.90 21.97
N ASN A 3 38.98 -36.66 21.08
CA ASN A 3 38.95 -35.58 20.09
C ASN A 3 37.60 -35.73 19.35
N ARG A 4 36.71 -34.75 19.16
CA ARG A 4 36.74 -33.31 19.31
C ARG A 4 35.33 -32.83 19.62
N VAL A 5 35.28 -31.79 20.44
CA VAL A 5 34.16 -30.92 20.74
C VAL A 5 33.42 -30.50 19.46
N ALA A 6 32.12 -30.79 19.38
CA ALA A 6 31.21 -30.17 18.42
C ALA A 6 30.95 -28.71 18.85
N ARG A 7 31.86 -27.82 18.46
CA ARG A 7 31.59 -26.39 18.32
C ARG A 7 31.43 -26.14 16.84
N PHE A 8 30.34 -25.50 16.43
CA PHE A 8 30.08 -24.77 15.16
C PHE A 8 28.59 -24.98 14.83
N ALA A 9 27.76 -24.01 14.57
CA ALA A 9 27.79 -22.58 14.79
C ALA A 9 26.29 -22.21 14.83
N MET A 10 25.89 -21.47 15.85
CA MET A 10 24.60 -20.81 15.92
C MET A 10 24.53 -19.87 14.71
N VAL A 11 23.81 -20.27 13.65
CA VAL A 11 23.47 -19.37 12.54
C VAL A 11 22.45 -18.40 13.10
N VAL A 12 22.97 -17.29 13.60
CA VAL A 12 22.19 -16.13 13.98
C VAL A 12 21.59 -15.58 12.68
N LEU A 13 20.30 -15.84 12.47
CA LEU A 13 19.42 -15.18 11.50
C LEU A 13 19.18 -13.70 11.90
N LEU A 14 20.26 -12.96 12.15
CA LEU A 14 20.24 -11.49 12.21
C LEU A 14 20.50 -11.00 10.79
N GLY A 15 19.52 -10.34 10.18
CA GLY A 15 19.84 -9.32 9.18
C GLY A 15 19.18 -9.37 7.82
N LEU A 16 18.12 -10.14 7.58
CA LEU A 16 17.24 -9.89 6.42
C LEU A 16 16.19 -8.84 6.74
N PHE A 17 16.65 -7.69 7.23
CA PHE A 17 15.94 -6.45 6.96
C PHE A 17 16.44 -6.01 5.58
N PRO A 18 15.57 -5.67 4.60
CA PRO A 18 16.06 -4.87 3.49
C PRO A 18 16.67 -3.61 4.11
N LYS A 19 18.00 -3.48 4.00
CA LYS A 19 18.67 -2.20 4.15
C LYS A 19 17.88 -1.26 3.24
N VAL A 20 17.25 -0.25 3.81
CA VAL A 20 16.66 0.85 3.06
C VAL A 20 17.74 1.29 2.07
N SER A 21 17.53 1.01 0.78
CA SER A 21 18.56 1.15 -0.22
C SER A 21 19.07 2.58 -0.23
N GLU A 22 20.38 2.78 -0.15
CA GLU A 22 21.01 4.11 -0.25
C GLU A 22 20.70 4.79 -1.59
N THR A 23 20.23 4.03 -2.60
CA THR A 23 19.76 4.52 -3.90
C THR A 23 18.37 5.16 -3.92
N ALA A 24 17.63 5.15 -2.80
CA ALA A 24 16.33 5.82 -2.73
C ALA A 24 16.48 7.33 -3.01
N GLN A 25 15.86 7.82 -4.11
CA GLN A 25 15.81 9.23 -4.46
C GLN A 25 14.85 9.95 -3.49
N GLY A 26 15.40 10.76 -2.61
CA GLY A 26 14.66 11.44 -1.53
C GLY A 26 13.77 12.61 -1.96
N GLN A 27 13.71 12.96 -3.26
CA GLN A 27 13.06 14.19 -3.72
C GLN A 27 12.01 14.00 -4.82
N GLU A 28 11.85 12.79 -5.37
CA GLU A 28 10.84 12.59 -6.41
C GLU A 28 9.42 12.75 -5.84
N LYS A 29 8.60 13.55 -6.52
CA LYS A 29 7.19 13.73 -6.19
C LYS A 29 6.48 12.38 -6.32
N ILE A 30 5.78 11.96 -5.25
CA ILE A 30 4.94 10.76 -5.31
C ILE A 30 3.55 11.14 -5.80
N SER A 31 3.15 10.61 -6.96
CA SER A 31 1.82 10.83 -7.50
C SER A 31 1.43 9.68 -8.43
N GLY A 32 0.19 9.23 -8.37
CA GLY A 32 -0.36 8.22 -9.27
C GLY A 32 -1.16 7.13 -8.56
N LEU A 33 -1.40 6.05 -9.29
CA LEU A 33 -1.99 4.83 -8.77
C LEU A 33 -0.86 3.86 -8.39
N PHE A 34 -0.99 3.22 -7.25
CA PHE A 34 -0.04 2.22 -6.76
C PHE A 34 -0.77 0.92 -6.50
N GLN A 35 -0.32 -0.13 -7.18
CA GLN A 35 -0.67 -1.50 -6.89
C GLN A 35 0.07 -1.94 -5.65
N VAL A 36 -0.66 -2.00 -4.52
CA VAL A 36 -0.07 -2.30 -3.23
C VAL A 36 -0.34 -3.75 -2.87
N PHE A 37 0.73 -4.48 -2.61
CA PHE A 37 0.71 -5.83 -2.08
C PHE A 37 1.19 -5.79 -0.63
N VAL A 38 0.43 -6.45 0.24
CA VAL A 38 0.70 -6.52 1.67
C VAL A 38 0.84 -7.98 2.07
N LYS A 39 1.94 -8.29 2.73
CA LYS A 39 2.26 -9.62 3.25
C LYS A 39 2.49 -9.55 4.75
N SER A 40 1.62 -10.20 5.50
CA SER A 40 1.71 -10.27 6.97
C SER A 40 2.62 -11.42 7.40
N LYS A 41 3.36 -11.23 8.49
CA LYS A 41 4.03 -12.34 9.20
C LYS A 41 3.02 -13.26 9.90
N ASN A 42 1.80 -12.79 10.14
CA ASN A 42 0.69 -13.58 10.64
C ASN A 42 -0.51 -13.55 9.66
N PRO A 43 -0.52 -14.44 8.65
CA PRO A 43 -1.57 -14.49 7.63
C PRO A 43 -2.97 -14.78 8.17
N LYS A 44 -3.09 -15.38 9.37
CA LYS A 44 -4.40 -15.62 10.01
C LYS A 44 -5.05 -14.33 10.48
N LEU A 45 -4.24 -13.35 10.89
CA LEU A 45 -4.71 -12.03 11.32
C LEU A 45 -4.87 -11.08 10.14
N LEU A 46 -3.95 -11.11 9.18
CA LEU A 46 -4.06 -10.33 7.95
C LEU A 46 -3.59 -11.19 6.78
N PRO A 47 -4.52 -11.77 6.00
CA PRO A 47 -4.15 -12.53 4.80
C PRO A 47 -3.41 -11.64 3.80
N ASP A 48 -2.58 -12.28 2.98
CA ASP A 48 -1.91 -11.61 1.86
C ASP A 48 -2.98 -10.92 1.00
N GLN A 49 -2.78 -9.63 0.78
CA GLN A 49 -3.78 -8.77 0.19
C GLN A 49 -3.18 -7.85 -0.84
N LYS A 50 -4.01 -7.56 -1.83
CA LYS A 50 -3.73 -6.59 -2.87
C LYS A 50 -4.77 -5.47 -2.80
N THR A 51 -4.32 -4.24 -2.95
CA THR A 51 -5.17 -3.05 -2.98
C THR A 51 -4.64 -2.05 -4.01
N ILE A 52 -5.43 -1.01 -4.28
CA ILE A 52 -5.01 0.16 -5.06
C ILE A 52 -5.04 1.37 -4.17
N LEU A 53 -3.88 1.99 -4.03
CA LEU A 53 -3.76 3.29 -3.43
C LEU A 53 -3.60 4.35 -4.51
N ALA A 54 -4.50 5.30 -4.48
CA ALA A 54 -4.42 6.55 -5.19
C ALA A 54 -3.62 7.53 -4.32
N VAL A 55 -2.49 8.04 -4.82
CA VAL A 55 -1.56 8.87 -4.04
C VAL A 55 -1.28 10.18 -4.78
N ASP A 56 -1.29 11.32 -4.09
CA ASP A 56 -0.71 12.57 -4.60
C ASP A 56 -0.02 13.33 -3.47
N GLN A 57 1.20 13.80 -3.74
CA GLN A 57 1.93 14.67 -2.82
C GLN A 57 1.62 16.13 -3.14
N ILE A 58 1.19 16.87 -2.11
CA ILE A 58 0.92 18.31 -2.18
C ILE A 58 1.72 18.97 -1.04
N HIS A 59 2.79 19.68 -1.40
CA HIS A 59 3.82 20.17 -0.47
C HIS A 59 4.48 19.02 0.32
N ASP A 60 4.48 19.10 1.64
CA ASP A 60 5.03 18.14 2.61
C ASP A 60 4.06 17.01 2.96
N LYS A 61 2.80 17.09 2.49
CA LYS A 61 1.75 16.13 2.79
C LYS A 61 1.55 15.15 1.64
N ILE A 62 1.32 13.89 1.99
CA ILE A 62 0.95 12.82 1.06
C ILE A 62 -0.52 12.52 1.26
N PHE A 63 -1.33 12.72 0.24
CA PHE A 63 -2.74 12.41 0.27
C PHE A 63 -2.97 11.05 -0.37
N VAL A 64 -3.75 10.20 0.31
CA VAL A 64 -4.00 8.83 -0.11
C VAL A 64 -5.49 8.53 -0.12
N VAL A 65 -5.94 7.83 -1.16
CA VAL A 65 -7.28 7.24 -1.24
C VAL A 65 -7.10 5.75 -1.49
N ASN A 66 -7.68 4.92 -0.63
CA ASN A 66 -7.77 3.49 -0.91
C ASN A 66 -9.01 3.26 -1.78
N LEU A 67 -8.84 2.73 -2.99
CA LEU A 67 -9.95 2.60 -3.94
C LEU A 67 -11.02 1.58 -3.53
N HIS A 68 -10.72 0.65 -2.61
CA HIS A 68 -11.74 -0.18 -1.96
C HIS A 68 -12.64 0.63 -1.00
N TYR A 69 -12.12 1.74 -0.46
CA TYR A 69 -12.77 2.63 0.49
C TYR A 69 -12.66 4.11 0.07
N PRO A 70 -13.20 4.48 -1.11
CA PRO A 70 -12.88 5.75 -1.77
C PRO A 70 -13.42 6.99 -1.06
N LYS A 71 -14.26 6.81 -0.03
CA LYS A 71 -14.82 7.91 0.77
C LYS A 71 -13.81 8.49 1.76
N SER A 72 -12.70 7.80 2.04
CA SER A 72 -11.71 8.20 3.03
C SER A 72 -10.48 8.78 2.34
N LEU A 73 -10.28 10.10 2.48
CA LEU A 73 -9.00 10.74 2.18
C LEU A 73 -8.12 10.63 3.42
N LEU A 74 -7.01 9.92 3.28
CA LEU A 74 -6.00 9.73 4.32
C LEU A 74 -4.85 10.70 4.07
N VAL A 75 -4.24 11.18 5.15
CA VAL A 75 -3.10 12.10 5.09
C VAL A 75 -1.90 11.40 5.71
N GLY A 76 -0.96 11.06 4.86
CA GLY A 76 0.38 10.60 5.22
C GLY A 76 1.40 11.74 5.23
N SER A 77 2.63 11.36 5.56
CA SER A 77 3.75 12.29 5.66
C SER A 77 4.99 11.72 5.01
N ARG A 78 5.88 12.62 4.58
CA ARG A 78 7.26 12.28 4.22
C ARG A 78 8.22 13.01 5.15
N ARG A 79 9.20 12.27 5.69
CA ARG A 79 10.37 12.83 6.38
C ARG A 79 11.61 12.25 5.71
N ASP A 80 12.40 13.12 5.10
CA ASP A 80 13.51 12.72 4.24
C ASP A 80 13.06 11.70 3.17
N LYS A 81 13.67 10.51 3.18
CA LYS A 81 13.32 9.42 2.26
C LYS A 81 12.13 8.60 2.76
N GLN A 82 11.78 8.66 4.05
CA GLN A 82 10.75 7.84 4.66
C GLN A 82 9.36 8.40 4.40
N ILE A 83 8.47 7.52 3.98
CA ILE A 83 7.06 7.76 3.67
C ILE A 83 6.23 6.99 4.69
N GLU A 84 5.23 7.64 5.26
CA GLU A 84 4.28 7.03 6.16
C GLU A 84 2.86 7.24 5.64
N LEU A 85 2.15 6.15 5.37
CA LEU A 85 0.75 6.14 4.94
C LEU A 85 -0.11 5.51 6.06
N PRO A 86 -0.73 6.33 6.92
CA PRO A 86 -1.42 5.83 8.10
C PRO A 86 -2.83 5.33 7.79
N PHE A 87 -3.32 4.42 8.64
CA PHE A 87 -4.70 3.94 8.69
C PHE A 87 -5.25 3.33 7.38
N ILE A 88 -4.40 2.66 6.61
CA ILE A 88 -4.82 1.92 5.42
C ILE A 88 -5.63 0.70 5.88
N ALA A 89 -6.90 0.64 5.45
CA ALA A 89 -7.81 -0.44 5.80
C ALA A 89 -7.64 -1.66 4.88
N PHE A 90 -7.51 -2.83 5.48
CA PHE A 90 -7.50 -4.15 4.85
C PHE A 90 -8.57 -5.04 5.50
N MET A 91 -9.18 -5.96 4.75
CA MET A 91 -10.21 -6.84 5.31
C MET A 91 -9.59 -8.14 5.80
N ALA A 92 -9.84 -8.49 7.04
CA ALA A 92 -9.47 -9.79 7.59
C ALA A 92 -10.60 -10.34 8.45
N ASN A 93 -11.00 -11.58 8.18
CA ASN A 93 -12.07 -12.27 8.92
C ASN A 93 -13.36 -11.41 9.05
N GLY A 94 -13.74 -10.71 7.98
CA GLY A 94 -14.93 -9.85 7.95
C GLY A 94 -14.78 -8.50 8.68
N LYS A 95 -13.61 -8.18 9.23
CA LYS A 95 -13.33 -6.91 9.91
C LYS A 95 -12.28 -6.09 9.16
N ALA A 96 -12.42 -4.77 9.19
CA ALA A 96 -11.39 -3.87 8.67
C ALA A 96 -10.27 -3.69 9.70
N ILE A 97 -9.06 -4.11 9.36
CA ILE A 97 -7.83 -3.83 10.11
C ILE A 97 -7.17 -2.61 9.47
N ARG A 98 -6.87 -1.59 10.29
CA ARG A 98 -6.20 -0.37 9.85
C ARG A 98 -4.73 -0.42 10.23
N VAL A 99 -3.86 -0.38 9.24
CA VAL A 99 -2.41 -0.43 9.46
C VAL A 99 -1.73 0.85 8.97
N THR A 100 -0.55 1.13 9.50
CA THR A 100 0.33 2.16 8.94
C THR A 100 1.34 1.48 8.03
N LEU A 101 1.46 1.95 6.79
CA LEU A 101 2.49 1.51 5.86
C LEU A 101 3.66 2.49 5.92
N LYS A 102 4.82 2.02 6.38
CA LYS A 102 6.07 2.80 6.41
C LYS A 102 6.98 2.30 5.31
N GLY A 103 7.56 3.18 4.52
CA GLY A 103 8.40 2.76 3.40
C GLY A 103 9.22 3.87 2.77
N VAL A 104 9.80 3.55 1.63
CA VAL A 104 10.60 4.45 0.80
C VAL A 104 10.21 4.29 -0.66
N LEU A 105 10.52 5.29 -1.50
CA LEU A 105 10.39 5.20 -2.96
C LEU A 105 11.76 4.82 -3.56
N VAL A 106 11.80 3.69 -4.27
CA VAL A 106 12.98 3.16 -4.97
C VAL A 106 12.56 2.82 -6.39
N ASP A 107 13.16 3.43 -7.40
CA ASP A 107 12.92 3.13 -8.82
C ASP A 107 11.42 3.04 -9.21
N LYS A 108 10.60 3.98 -8.72
CA LYS A 108 9.13 4.05 -8.90
C LYS A 108 8.31 2.96 -8.19
N MET A 109 8.94 2.23 -7.28
CA MET A 109 8.29 1.28 -6.38
C MET A 109 8.35 1.81 -4.95
N LEU A 110 7.21 1.77 -4.27
CA LEU A 110 7.15 1.96 -2.83
C LEU A 110 7.40 0.64 -2.14
N GLU A 111 8.24 0.60 -1.12
CA GLU A 111 8.48 -0.61 -0.35
C GLU A 111 8.77 -0.31 1.12
N GLY A 112 8.38 -1.23 1.99
CA GLY A 112 8.75 -1.15 3.39
C GLY A 112 7.97 -2.10 4.29
N SER A 113 7.70 -1.64 5.50
CA SER A 113 7.10 -2.44 6.57
C SER A 113 5.69 -1.99 6.92
N ILE A 114 4.92 -2.95 7.45
CA ILE A 114 3.64 -2.69 8.09
C ILE A 114 3.92 -2.41 9.57
N ASP A 115 3.41 -1.29 10.06
CA ASP A 115 3.42 -0.93 11.46
C ASP A 115 1.99 -0.96 12.03
N HIS A 116 1.72 -1.96 12.85
CA HIS A 116 0.47 -2.13 13.60
C HIS A 116 0.75 -3.04 14.81
N LYS A 117 0.11 -2.77 15.96
CA LYS A 117 0.37 -3.47 17.23
C LYS A 117 0.34 -5.00 17.11
N GLU A 118 -0.57 -5.53 16.30
CA GLU A 118 -0.82 -6.97 16.15
C GLU A 118 -0.41 -7.52 14.78
N VAL A 119 -0.05 -6.64 13.83
CA VAL A 119 0.22 -7.02 12.46
C VAL A 119 1.55 -6.42 12.03
N THR A 120 2.56 -7.28 11.93
CA THR A 120 3.86 -6.92 11.35
C THR A 120 4.01 -7.62 10.00
N GLY A 121 4.75 -7.01 9.09
CA GLY A 121 4.94 -7.56 7.76
C GLY A 121 5.60 -6.57 6.82
N TRP A 122 5.44 -6.84 5.53
CA TRP A 122 6.10 -6.13 4.45
C TRP A 122 5.06 -5.72 3.42
N TRP A 123 5.33 -4.63 2.71
CA TRP A 123 4.49 -4.21 1.61
C TRP A 123 5.33 -3.69 0.46
N THR A 124 4.79 -3.82 -0.74
CA THR A 124 5.32 -3.20 -1.95
C THR A 124 4.20 -2.48 -2.68
N GLY A 125 4.52 -1.43 -3.42
CA GLY A 125 3.61 -0.55 -4.12
C GLY A 125 4.19 -0.21 -5.49
N LYS A 126 3.78 -0.90 -6.55
CA LYS A 126 4.24 -0.62 -7.90
C LYS A 126 3.33 0.41 -8.56
N SER A 127 3.90 1.42 -9.22
CA SER A 127 3.11 2.37 -10.00
C SER A 127 2.29 1.66 -11.08
N ALA A 128 1.02 2.04 -11.21
CA ALA A 128 0.07 1.55 -12.20
C ALA A 128 -0.42 2.73 -13.04
N SER A 129 -0.53 2.53 -14.36
CA SER A 129 -1.04 3.55 -15.28
C SER A 129 -2.57 3.71 -15.16
N THR A 130 -3.27 2.60 -14.95
CA THR A 130 -4.73 2.54 -14.87
C THR A 130 -5.18 1.51 -13.85
N ALA A 131 -6.36 1.75 -13.28
CA ALA A 131 -7.08 0.82 -12.44
C ALA A 131 -8.52 0.66 -12.94
N TRP A 132 -9.16 -0.44 -12.59
CA TRP A 132 -10.58 -0.65 -12.80
C TRP A 132 -11.29 -0.64 -11.46
N TYR A 133 -12.45 -0.01 -11.41
CA TYR A 133 -13.23 0.20 -10.21
C TYR A 133 -14.69 -0.18 -10.44
N CYS A 134 -15.27 -0.94 -9.50
CA CYS A 134 -16.69 -1.25 -9.41
C CYS A 134 -17.22 -0.82 -8.04
N GLY A 135 -18.02 0.26 -8.03
CA GLY A 135 -18.55 0.87 -6.81
C GLY A 135 -19.83 0.27 -6.26
N ASN A 136 -20.36 -0.78 -6.88
CA ASN A 136 -21.65 -1.40 -6.52
C ASN A 136 -21.56 -2.37 -5.33
N HIS A 137 -20.39 -2.44 -4.68
CA HIS A 137 -20.12 -3.32 -3.55
C HIS A 137 -19.51 -2.53 -2.40
N ASN A 138 -19.65 -3.03 -1.17
CA ASN A 138 -19.00 -2.48 0.02
C ASN A 138 -18.19 -3.58 0.74
N PRO A 139 -16.84 -3.53 0.73
CA PRO A 139 -16.01 -2.54 0.03
C PRO A 139 -16.17 -2.61 -1.50
N ALA A 140 -15.74 -1.55 -2.20
CA ALA A 140 -15.73 -1.55 -3.65
C ALA A 140 -14.75 -2.61 -4.18
N HIS A 141 -14.99 -3.12 -5.39
CA HIS A 141 -14.04 -4.00 -6.05
C HIS A 141 -13.13 -3.22 -6.98
N VAL A 142 -11.86 -3.62 -7.02
CA VAL A 142 -10.84 -3.02 -7.89
C VAL A 142 -10.07 -4.10 -8.61
N ALA A 143 -9.61 -3.79 -9.81
CA ALA A 143 -8.85 -4.70 -10.65
C ALA A 143 -7.77 -3.96 -11.43
N PHE A 144 -6.68 -4.65 -11.75
CA PHE A 144 -5.58 -4.09 -12.57
C PHE A 144 -5.65 -4.54 -14.02
N ALA A 145 -6.26 -5.70 -14.26
CA ALA A 145 -6.32 -6.35 -15.54
C ALA A 145 -7.71 -6.92 -15.80
N LEU A 146 -8.00 -7.21 -17.07
CA LEU A 146 -9.34 -7.63 -17.53
C LEU A 146 -9.72 -9.03 -17.04
N ASP A 147 -8.75 -9.90 -16.78
CA ASP A 147 -8.95 -11.21 -16.18
C ASP A 147 -9.42 -11.11 -14.73
N GLU A 148 -8.86 -10.19 -13.94
CA GLU A 148 -9.31 -9.90 -12.58
C GLU A 148 -10.75 -9.35 -12.56
N ILE A 149 -11.11 -8.54 -13.57
CA ILE A 149 -12.49 -8.08 -13.78
C ILE A 149 -13.41 -9.28 -14.04
N ALA A 150 -13.01 -10.19 -14.93
CA ALA A 150 -13.81 -11.37 -15.27
C ALA A 150 -13.99 -12.28 -14.04
N GLU A 151 -12.93 -12.50 -13.26
CA GLU A 151 -12.98 -13.26 -12.01
C GLU A 151 -13.93 -12.60 -11.00
N CYS A 152 -13.77 -11.31 -10.73
CA CYS A 152 -14.63 -10.58 -9.80
C CYS A 152 -16.09 -10.54 -10.27
N THR A 153 -16.33 -10.41 -11.57
CA THR A 153 -17.67 -10.43 -12.15
C THR A 153 -18.32 -11.79 -11.98
N LYS A 154 -17.59 -12.87 -12.26
CA LYS A 154 -18.08 -14.24 -12.07
C LYS A 154 -18.34 -14.56 -10.60
N LYS A 155 -17.44 -14.17 -9.71
CA LYS A 155 -17.49 -14.55 -8.29
C LYS A 155 -18.48 -13.71 -7.47
N TYR A 156 -18.58 -12.41 -7.77
CA TYR A 156 -19.34 -11.47 -6.94
C TYR A 156 -20.45 -10.73 -7.70
N GLY A 157 -20.64 -11.00 -9.00
CA GLY A 157 -21.67 -10.36 -9.80
C GLY A 157 -21.41 -8.88 -10.11
N CYS A 158 -20.13 -8.47 -10.14
CA CYS A 158 -19.74 -7.08 -10.39
C CYS A 158 -20.28 -6.57 -11.74
N LYS A 159 -20.90 -5.38 -11.73
CA LYS A 159 -21.40 -4.70 -12.93
C LYS A 159 -20.95 -3.24 -12.94
N GLY A 160 -20.86 -2.63 -14.12
CA GLY A 160 -20.55 -1.20 -14.26
C GLY A 160 -19.09 -0.86 -13.91
N TRP A 161 -18.15 -1.67 -14.38
CA TRP A 161 -16.72 -1.38 -14.24
C TRP A 161 -16.36 -0.10 -14.97
N ARG A 162 -15.60 0.76 -14.29
CA ARG A 162 -15.05 1.99 -14.87
C ARG A 162 -13.54 1.99 -14.75
N GLN A 163 -12.87 2.37 -15.83
CA GLN A 163 -11.44 2.63 -15.79
C GLN A 163 -11.20 3.98 -15.10
N VAL A 164 -10.22 3.98 -14.20
CA VAL A 164 -9.78 5.15 -13.45
C VAL A 164 -8.32 5.40 -13.82
N SER A 165 -8.03 6.63 -14.25
CA SER A 165 -6.68 7.06 -14.58
C SER A 165 -6.00 7.74 -13.39
N ALA A 166 -4.66 7.78 -13.41
CA ALA A 166 -3.88 8.55 -12.45
C ALA A 166 -4.27 10.05 -12.44
N SER A 167 -4.61 10.63 -13.61
CA SER A 167 -4.99 12.04 -13.73
C SER A 167 -6.34 12.34 -13.08
N GLU A 168 -7.33 11.46 -13.24
CA GLU A 168 -8.64 11.58 -12.62
C GLU A 168 -8.53 11.54 -11.09
N VAL A 169 -7.73 10.60 -10.59
CA VAL A 169 -7.44 10.50 -9.16
C VAL A 169 -6.74 11.74 -8.63
N ALA A 170 -5.73 12.25 -9.35
CA ALA A 170 -5.03 13.46 -8.93
C ALA A 170 -6.00 14.66 -8.85
N ALA A 171 -6.95 14.77 -9.79
CA ALA A 171 -7.99 15.80 -9.74
C ALA A 171 -8.91 15.62 -8.52
N PHE A 172 -9.34 14.38 -8.23
CA PHE A 172 -10.14 14.07 -7.04
C PHE A 172 -9.40 14.43 -5.75
N ILE A 173 -8.15 13.98 -5.59
CA ILE A 173 -7.33 14.25 -4.41
C ILE A 173 -7.12 15.76 -4.25
N LYS A 174 -6.79 16.50 -5.32
CA LYS A 174 -6.64 17.96 -5.24
C LYS A 174 -7.94 18.65 -4.82
N SER A 175 -9.09 18.21 -5.32
CA SER A 175 -10.40 18.78 -4.96
C SER A 175 -10.74 18.60 -3.48
N LYS A 176 -10.33 17.48 -2.88
CA LYS A 176 -10.58 17.16 -1.46
C LYS A 176 -9.48 17.71 -0.55
N GLY A 177 -8.22 17.61 -0.97
CA GLY A 177 -7.03 18.06 -0.26
C GLY A 177 -6.97 19.58 -0.10
N LYS A 178 -7.39 20.36 -1.12
CA LYS A 178 -7.51 21.83 -0.99
C LYS A 178 -8.47 22.26 0.12
N LYS A 179 -9.52 21.47 0.40
CA LYS A 179 -10.45 21.74 1.51
C LYS A 179 -9.86 21.37 2.88
N ALA A 180 -8.85 20.50 2.89
CA ALA A 180 -8.21 20.00 4.11
C ALA A 180 -6.97 20.83 4.54
N ILE A 181 -6.46 21.71 3.68
CA ILE A 181 -5.35 22.62 3.99
C ILE A 181 -5.95 24.03 4.14
N PRO A 182 -5.90 24.65 5.34
CA PRO A 182 -6.38 26.02 5.50
C PRO A 182 -5.54 26.97 4.61
N PRO A 183 -6.16 28.04 4.06
CA PRO A 183 -5.40 29.09 3.38
C PRO A 183 -4.37 29.67 4.36
N ARG A 184 -3.16 29.93 3.84
CA ARG A 184 -2.10 30.60 4.59
C ARG A 184 -2.44 32.06 4.85
#